data_AF-A0A257B7S6-F1
#
_entry.id   AF-A0A257B7S6-F1
#
_cell.length_a   1.000
_cell.length_b   1.000
_cell.length_c   1.000
_cell.angle_alpha   90.00
_cell.angle_beta   90.00
_cell.angle_gamma   90.00
#
_symmetry.space_group_name_H-M   'P 1'
#
loop_
_entity.id
_entity.type
_entity.pdbx_description
1 polymer ?
#
loop_
_entity_poly.entity_id
_entity_poly.type
_entity_poly.pdbx_seq_one_letter_code
_entity_poly.pdbx_strand_id
1 'polypeptide(L)'
;MTSAASGSRPQRTILSRLKRILWWLTFVALLVLAFVAGGVATCYFTRGERVAVPNVVGKTEREARELLEKNGLRAVVIEVPDAPEPVGTVTRQNPKAGSVVRRPFPVKINVSH
;
A
#
# COMPACT_ATOMS: atom_id res chain seq x y z
N MET A 1 69.98 9.01 -47.68
CA MET A 1 68.79 9.22 -48.54
C MET A 1 67.80 8.10 -48.21
N THR A 2 67.14 8.17 -47.05
CA THR A 2 65.77 8.71 -46.85
C THR A 2 64.70 7.95 -47.63
N SER A 3 63.89 7.15 -46.96
CA SER A 3 62.44 7.39 -46.96
C SER A 3 61.76 6.54 -45.89
N ALA A 4 61.13 7.22 -44.94
CA ALA A 4 60.15 6.65 -44.03
C ALA A 4 58.84 6.36 -44.78
N ALA A 5 58.11 5.33 -44.33
CA ALA A 5 56.67 5.19 -44.58
C ALA A 5 56.07 4.71 -43.26
N SER A 6 55.69 5.63 -42.38
CA SER A 6 54.35 6.25 -42.28
C SER A 6 53.31 5.26 -41.76
N GLY A 7 53.09 5.33 -40.45
CA GLY A 7 52.11 4.50 -39.74
C GLY A 7 50.67 4.96 -40.01
N SER A 8 49.82 4.00 -40.33
CA SER A 8 48.38 4.17 -40.38
C SER A 8 47.75 3.81 -39.02
N ARG A 9 47.41 4.82 -38.21
CA ARG A 9 46.59 4.65 -37.00
C ARG A 9 45.10 4.68 -37.38
N PRO A 10 44.29 3.66 -37.04
CA PRO A 10 42.88 3.65 -37.40
C PRO A 10 42.07 4.64 -36.55
N GLN A 11 41.32 5.52 -37.20
CA GLN A 11 40.31 6.37 -36.57
C GLN A 11 39.11 5.53 -36.12
N ARG A 12 38.92 5.32 -34.80
CA ARG A 12 37.70 4.74 -34.21
C ARG A 12 37.41 5.36 -32.85
N THR A 13 36.80 6.55 -32.78
CA THR A 13 36.51 7.18 -31.46
C THR A 13 35.19 7.93 -31.30
N ILE A 14 34.28 7.98 -32.28
CA ILE A 14 33.05 8.79 -32.17
C ILE A 14 31.79 7.94 -31.94
N LEU A 15 31.65 6.80 -32.63
CA LEU A 15 30.43 5.97 -32.58
C LEU A 15 30.19 5.30 -31.21
N SER A 16 31.27 5.01 -30.47
CA SER A 16 31.18 4.34 -29.15
C SER A 16 30.73 5.28 -28.03
N ARG A 17 30.89 6.60 -28.21
CA ARG A 17 30.37 7.62 -27.29
C ARG A 17 28.87 7.79 -27.45
N LEU A 18 28.36 7.74 -28.70
CA LEU A 18 26.91 7.71 -28.97
C LEU A 18 26.25 6.42 -28.47
N LYS A 19 26.84 5.23 -28.69
CA LYS A 19 26.32 3.98 -28.11
C LYS A 19 26.32 4.01 -26.57
N ARG A 20 27.32 4.63 -25.94
CA ARG A 20 27.35 4.83 -24.48
C ARG A 20 26.27 5.78 -24.02
N ILE A 21 26.11 6.94 -24.67
CA ILE A 21 25.06 7.91 -24.34
C ILE A 21 23.67 7.29 -24.55
N LEU A 22 23.49 6.53 -25.64
CA LEU A 22 22.25 5.81 -25.92
C LEU A 22 21.96 4.74 -24.85
N TRP A 23 22.98 4.00 -24.42
CA TRP A 23 22.86 3.02 -23.32
C TRP A 23 22.57 3.68 -21.96
N TRP A 24 23.17 4.85 -21.69
CA TRP A 24 22.85 5.65 -20.51
C TRP A 24 21.43 6.23 -20.55
N LEU A 25 20.96 6.67 -21.73
CA LEU A 25 19.58 7.15 -21.90
C LEU A 25 18.56 6.03 -21.67
N THR A 26 18.82 4.82 -22.17
CA THR A 26 17.96 3.67 -21.87
C THR A 26 17.97 3.31 -20.39
N PHE A 27 19.13 3.39 -19.73
CA PHE A 27 19.25 3.13 -18.30
C PHE A 27 18.48 4.17 -17.46
N VAL A 28 18.62 5.45 -17.80
CA VAL A 28 17.88 6.54 -17.16
C VAL A 28 16.38 6.44 -17.42
N ALA A 29 15.96 6.11 -18.64
CA ALA A 29 14.55 5.90 -18.96
C ALA A 29 13.94 4.75 -18.14
N LEU A 30 14.68 3.66 -17.93
CA LEU A 30 14.25 2.52 -17.12
C LEU A 30 14.18 2.88 -15.63
N LEU A 31 15.12 3.70 -15.13
CA LEU A 31 15.05 4.26 -13.77
C LEU A 31 13.85 5.18 -13.58
N VAL A 32 13.56 6.07 -14.53
CA VAL A 32 12.38 6.94 -14.48
C VAL A 32 11.10 6.11 -14.50
N LEU A 33 11.03 5.08 -15.34
CA LEU A 33 9.89 4.17 -15.38
C LEU A 33 9.69 3.44 -14.04
N ALA A 34 10.76 2.93 -13.43
CA ALA A 34 10.71 2.30 -12.12
C ALA A 34 10.27 3.28 -11.02
N PHE A 35 10.73 4.53 -11.07
CA PHE A 35 10.35 5.57 -10.12
C PHE A 35 8.88 5.98 -10.25
N VAL A 36 8.39 6.12 -11.49
CA VAL A 36 6.96 6.39 -11.77
C VAL A 36 6.10 5.21 -11.32
N ALA A 37 6.48 3.97 -11.64
CA ALA A 37 5.76 2.78 -11.20
C ALA A 37 5.72 2.66 -9.67
N GLY A 38 6.85 2.92 -9.00
CA GLY A 38 6.93 2.97 -7.54
C GLY A 38 6.06 4.07 -6.93
N GLY A 39 6.08 5.28 -7.51
CA GLY A 39 5.24 6.40 -7.08
C GLY A 39 3.74 6.10 -7.25
N VAL A 40 3.34 5.54 -8.39
CA VAL A 40 1.96 5.12 -8.64
C VAL A 40 1.53 4.02 -7.67
N ALA A 41 2.34 2.99 -7.46
CA ALA A 41 2.06 1.93 -6.49
C ALA A 41 1.89 2.49 -5.06
N THR A 42 2.75 3.44 -4.66
CA THR A 42 2.65 4.10 -3.36
C THR A 42 1.37 4.94 -3.24
N CYS A 43 0.97 5.64 -4.29
CA CYS A 43 -0.29 6.40 -4.34
C CYS A 43 -1.53 5.49 -4.27
N TYR A 44 -1.53 4.34 -4.94
CA TYR A 44 -2.63 3.38 -4.83
C TYR A 44 -2.71 2.76 -3.45
N PHE A 45 -1.56 2.43 -2.84
CA PHE A 45 -1.51 1.84 -1.50
C PHE A 45 -1.90 2.85 -0.40
N THR A 46 -1.66 4.14 -0.61
CA THR A 46 -1.98 5.21 0.37
C THR A 46 -3.37 5.83 0.19
N ARG A 47 -4.03 5.62 -0.96
CA ARG A 47 -5.43 5.98 -1.20
C ARG A 47 -6.36 4.97 -0.52
N GLY A 48 -6.36 4.97 0.82
CA GLY A 48 -7.26 4.13 1.60
C GLY A 48 -8.72 4.33 1.18
N GLU A 49 -9.40 3.25 0.86
CA GLU A 49 -10.82 3.28 0.48
C GLU A 49 -11.68 3.69 1.68
N ARG A 50 -12.69 4.52 1.39
CA ARG A 50 -13.70 4.90 2.38
C ARG A 50 -14.78 3.85 2.40
N VAL A 51 -15.15 3.41 3.60
CA VAL A 51 -16.19 2.41 3.80
C VAL A 51 -17.09 2.77 4.95
N ALA A 52 -18.36 2.41 4.81
CA ALA A 52 -19.34 2.47 5.88
C ALA A 52 -19.04 1.39 6.93
N VAL A 53 -18.95 1.80 8.19
CA VAL A 53 -18.81 0.90 9.33
C VAL A 53 -20.11 0.11 9.46
N PRO A 54 -20.06 -1.23 9.41
CA PRO A 54 -21.26 -2.04 9.56
C PRO A 54 -21.78 -2.03 11.00
N ASN A 55 -23.05 -2.41 11.16
CA ASN A 55 -23.63 -2.60 12.49
C ASN A 55 -23.25 -3.97 13.04
N VAL A 56 -22.58 -3.98 14.19
CA VAL A 56 -22.17 -5.17 14.92
C VAL A 56 -22.75 -5.22 16.34
N VAL A 57 -23.52 -4.22 16.76
CA VAL A 57 -24.22 -4.23 18.05
C VAL A 57 -25.25 -5.38 18.06
N GLY A 58 -25.28 -6.13 19.16
CA GLY A 58 -26.14 -7.32 19.32
C GLY A 58 -25.60 -8.59 18.67
N LYS A 59 -24.43 -8.54 18.00
CA LYS A 59 -23.74 -9.73 17.48
C LYS A 59 -22.80 -10.31 18.51
N THR A 60 -22.42 -11.58 18.31
CA THR A 60 -21.32 -12.18 19.06
C THR A 60 -20.00 -11.51 18.70
N GLU A 61 -19.02 -11.51 19.62
CA GLU A 61 -17.67 -11.00 19.35
C GLU A 61 -17.06 -11.60 18.07
N ARG A 62 -17.23 -12.92 17.88
CA ARG A 62 -16.74 -13.64 16.70
C ARG A 62 -17.37 -13.11 15.42
N GLU A 63 -18.70 -13.00 15.36
CA GLU A 63 -19.40 -12.45 14.19
C GLU A 63 -19.03 -10.99 13.93
N ALA A 64 -18.92 -10.18 14.98
CA ALA A 64 -18.52 -8.79 14.87
C ALA A 64 -17.12 -8.65 14.27
N ARG A 65 -16.16 -9.45 14.73
CA ARG A 65 -14.79 -9.50 14.20
C ARG A 65 -14.77 -9.88 12.73
N GLU A 66 -15.39 -11.00 12.36
CA GLU A 66 -15.46 -11.47 10.97
C GLU A 66 -16.06 -10.41 10.04
N LEU A 67 -17.13 -9.76 10.47
CA LEU A 67 -17.86 -8.79 9.66
C LEU A 67 -17.07 -7.48 9.49
N LEU A 68 -16.33 -7.05 10.52
CA LEU A 68 -15.42 -5.90 10.44
C LEU A 68 -14.21 -6.21 9.54
N GLU A 69 -13.59 -7.38 9.69
CA GLU A 69 -12.43 -7.80 8.90
C GLU A 69 -12.76 -8.02 7.43
N LYS A 70 -13.92 -8.61 7.11
CA LYS A 70 -14.42 -8.70 5.73
C LYS A 70 -14.59 -7.33 5.09
N ASN A 71 -14.86 -6.33 5.92
CA ASN A 71 -14.89 -4.93 5.55
C ASN A 71 -13.54 -4.23 5.76
N GLY A 72 -12.39 -4.90 5.77
CA GLY A 72 -11.07 -4.27 5.92
C GLY A 72 -10.94 -3.30 7.11
N LEU A 73 -11.79 -3.48 8.13
CA LEU A 73 -11.76 -2.79 9.40
C LEU A 73 -11.09 -3.71 10.42
N ARG A 74 -10.49 -3.13 11.47
CA ARG A 74 -9.89 -3.89 12.56
C ARG A 74 -10.81 -3.83 13.78
N ALA A 75 -11.18 -4.97 14.34
CA ALA A 75 -11.94 -5.01 15.59
C ALA A 75 -11.01 -4.79 16.79
N VAL A 76 -11.38 -3.87 17.68
CA VAL A 76 -10.72 -3.63 18.97
C VAL A 76 -11.73 -3.96 20.06
N VAL A 77 -11.53 -5.07 20.75
CA VAL A 77 -12.45 -5.56 21.78
C VAL A 77 -12.15 -4.91 23.12
N ILE A 78 -13.20 -4.47 23.81
CA ILE A 78 -13.16 -3.94 25.17
C ILE A 78 -14.19 -4.74 25.97
N GLU A 79 -13.74 -5.52 26.94
CA GLU A 79 -14.63 -6.25 27.83
C GLU A 79 -15.27 -5.31 28.84
N VAL A 80 -16.56 -5.47 29.07
CA VAL A 80 -17.35 -4.68 30.02
C VAL A 80 -18.09 -5.64 30.95
N PRO A 81 -17.81 -5.59 32.27
CA PRO A 81 -18.52 -6.39 33.26
C PRO A 81 -19.95 -5.86 33.47
N ASP A 82 -20.82 -6.72 33.98
CA ASP A 82 -22.20 -6.39 34.39
C ASP A 82 -23.08 -5.80 33.27
N ALA A 83 -22.83 -6.20 32.02
CA ALA A 83 -23.69 -5.77 30.93
C ALA A 83 -25.02 -6.56 30.92
N PRO A 84 -26.14 -5.93 30.53
CA PRO A 84 -27.44 -6.60 30.46
C PRO A 84 -27.54 -7.64 29.33
N GLU A 85 -26.65 -7.59 28.35
CA GLU A 85 -26.60 -8.53 27.23
C GLU A 85 -25.95 -9.87 27.60
N PRO A 86 -26.20 -10.95 26.83
CA PRO A 86 -25.52 -12.23 27.05
C PRO A 86 -24.00 -12.10 26.94
N VAL A 87 -23.26 -12.86 27.75
CA VAL A 87 -21.79 -12.94 27.71
C VAL A 87 -21.30 -13.21 26.29
N GLY A 88 -20.30 -12.46 25.84
CA GLY A 88 -19.75 -12.52 24.48
C GLY A 88 -20.53 -11.71 23.44
N THR A 89 -21.54 -10.93 23.84
CA THR A 89 -22.33 -10.07 22.94
C THR A 89 -21.78 -8.64 22.89
N VAL A 90 -21.74 -8.05 21.69
CA VAL A 90 -21.37 -6.65 21.51
C VAL A 90 -22.49 -5.74 21.99
N THR A 91 -22.20 -4.97 23.04
CA THR A 91 -23.14 -4.04 23.67
C THR A 91 -23.07 -2.65 23.04
N ARG A 92 -21.88 -2.27 22.55
CA ARG A 92 -21.64 -0.98 21.93
C ARG A 92 -20.55 -1.07 20.88
N GLN A 93 -20.63 -0.21 19.86
CA GLN A 93 -19.55 0.01 18.91
C GLN A 93 -19.21 1.50 18.79
N ASN A 94 -17.96 1.78 18.43
CA ASN A 94 -17.48 3.10 18.07
C ASN A 94 -16.42 2.96 16.97
N PRO A 95 -16.62 3.54 15.76
CA PRO A 95 -17.69 4.45 15.34
C PRO A 95 -19.07 3.81 15.24
N LYS A 96 -20.11 4.66 15.27
CA LYS A 96 -21.51 4.22 15.08
C LYS A 96 -21.68 3.55 13.72
N ALA A 97 -22.64 2.63 13.62
CA ALA A 97 -23.00 2.01 12.35
C ALA A 97 -23.33 3.07 11.29
N GLY A 98 -22.95 2.82 10.04
CA GLY A 98 -23.09 3.75 8.91
C GLY A 98 -22.03 4.86 8.85
N SER A 99 -21.19 5.04 9.87
CA SER A 99 -20.09 6.01 9.83
C SER A 99 -19.12 5.67 8.70
N VAL A 100 -18.67 6.67 7.94
CA VAL A 100 -17.71 6.44 6.86
C VAL A 100 -16.29 6.65 7.37
N VAL A 101 -15.48 5.59 7.30
CA VAL A 101 -14.07 5.59 7.75
C VAL A 101 -13.13 5.15 6.64
N ARG A 102 -11.86 5.57 6.73
CA ARG A 102 -10.82 5.15 5.77
C ARG A 102 -10.17 3.85 6.24
N ARG A 103 -10.28 2.77 5.46
CA ARG A 103 -9.60 1.50 5.76
C ARG A 103 -8.07 1.66 5.60
N PRO A 104 -7.24 1.00 6.44
CA PRO A 104 -7.63 0.21 7.60
C PRO A 104 -7.99 1.10 8.80
N PHE A 105 -9.19 0.90 9.37
CA PHE A 105 -9.67 1.68 10.53
C PHE A 105 -9.96 0.77 11.72
N PRO A 106 -9.50 1.12 12.94
CA PRO A 106 -9.84 0.38 14.16
C PRO A 106 -11.23 0.76 14.67
N VAL A 107 -12.15 -0.20 14.73
CA VAL A 107 -13.48 -0.07 15.32
C VAL A 107 -13.47 -0.68 16.71
N LYS A 108 -13.76 0.13 17.72
CA LYS A 108 -13.88 -0.32 19.11
C LYS A 108 -15.24 -0.96 19.31
N ILE A 109 -15.27 -2.16 19.89
CA ILE A 109 -16.48 -2.88 20.26
C ILE A 109 -16.40 -3.22 21.75
N ASN A 110 -17.47 -2.91 22.48
CA ASN A 110 -17.62 -3.30 23.86
C ASN A 110 -18.35 -4.64 23.89
N VAL A 111 -17.81 -5.62 24.60
CA VAL A 111 -18.33 -6.97 24.69
C VAL A 111 -18.68 -7.26 26.15
N SER A 112 -19.85 -7.83 26.39
CA SER A 112 -20.24 -8.28 27.72
C SER A 112 -19.31 -9.42 28.18
N HIS A 113 -18.71 -9.28 29.35
CA HIS A 113 -17.91 -10.32 29.98
C HIS A 113 -18.57 -10.80 31.28
#